data_AF-A0A645E5J5-F1
#
_entry.id   AF-A0A645E5J5-F1
#
_cell.length_a   1.000
_cell.length_b   1.000
_cell.length_c   1.000
_cell.angle_alpha   90.00
_cell.angle_beta   90.00
_cell.angle_gamma   90.00
#
_symmetry.space_group_name_H-M   'P 1'
#
loop_
_entity.id
_entity.type
_entity.pdbx_description
1 polymer ?
#
loop_
_entity_poly.entity_id
_entity_poly.type
_entity_poly.pdbx_seq_one_letter_code
_entity_poly.pdbx_strand_id
1 'polypeptide(L)'
;MKLYKIVIVAGLLLTAISLCIGLTANTDHHAPTITEQANPTETEKTQYVSLGKYTITAYCPCAKCCGAYGMHRPIDSDGNQIVYTASGAEAIQGVTVAADSDIPYGTTLYIDDHPYIVQDRGGGIKGNRIDIYFDRHQDALNYGVQVKEVWVEMARDYDN
;
A
#
# COMPACT_ATOMS: atom_id res chain seq x y z
N MET A 1 -15.18 20.96 13.07
CA MET A 1 -13.96 20.13 12.91
C MET A 1 -14.40 18.69 12.82
N LYS A 2 -14.38 18.08 11.64
CA LYS A 2 -14.77 16.66 11.48
C LYS A 2 -13.52 15.81 11.67
N LEU A 3 -13.55 14.94 12.67
CA LEU A 3 -12.51 13.94 12.96
C LEU A 3 -12.69 12.77 11.99
N TYR A 4 -11.67 12.45 11.20
CA TYR A 4 -11.63 11.24 10.38
C TYR A 4 -10.92 10.12 11.17
N LYS A 5 -11.54 8.94 11.24
CA LYS A 5 -10.96 7.74 11.86
C LYS A 5 -10.62 6.75 10.74
N ILE A 6 -9.33 6.39 10.63
CA ILE A 6 -8.80 5.45 9.64
C ILE A 6 -9.00 4.02 10.16
N VAL A 7 -9.62 3.14 9.35
CA VAL A 7 -9.84 1.73 9.66
C VAL A 7 -8.85 0.87 8.88
N ILE A 8 -8.14 -0.03 9.57
CA ILE A 8 -7.14 -0.96 9.00
C ILE A 8 -7.81 -2.34 8.85
N VAL A 9 -7.87 -2.90 7.64
CA VAL A 9 -8.42 -4.25 7.40
C VAL A 9 -7.28 -5.26 7.27
N ALA A 10 -7.21 -6.21 8.19
CA ALA A 10 -6.27 -7.36 8.14
C ALA A 10 -7.05 -8.63 7.75
N GLY A 11 -6.70 -9.24 6.60
CA GLY A 11 -7.33 -10.46 6.10
C GLY A 11 -6.65 -11.74 6.60
N LEU A 12 -7.44 -12.69 7.11
CA LEU A 12 -7.01 -14.03 7.53
C LEU A 12 -7.49 -15.07 6.51
N LEU A 13 -6.57 -15.84 5.92
CA LEU A 13 -6.86 -16.91 4.94
C LEU A 13 -7.01 -18.26 5.66
N LEU A 14 -8.16 -18.91 5.50
CA LEU A 14 -8.41 -20.30 5.92
C LEU A 14 -8.68 -21.16 4.67
N THR A 15 -7.79 -22.11 4.38
CA THR A 15 -7.93 -23.07 3.29
C THR A 15 -8.74 -24.29 3.77
N ALA A 16 -9.92 -24.52 3.20
CA ALA A 16 -10.69 -25.75 3.38
C ALA A 16 -10.49 -26.70 2.20
N ILE A 17 -9.90 -27.86 2.44
CA ILE A 17 -9.84 -28.97 1.48
C ILE A 17 -10.95 -29.96 1.88
N SER A 18 -11.93 -30.17 1.00
CA SER A 18 -13.00 -31.15 1.18
C SER A 18 -12.85 -32.26 0.15
N LEU A 19 -12.73 -33.51 0.64
CA LEU A 19 -12.58 -34.73 -0.13
C LEU A 19 -13.96 -35.41 -0.28
N CYS A 20 -14.53 -35.37 -1.47
CA CYS A 20 -15.84 -35.98 -1.76
C CYS A 20 -15.64 -37.35 -2.44
N ILE A 21 -16.05 -38.43 -1.77
CA ILE A 21 -16.23 -39.77 -2.36
C ILE A 21 -17.71 -39.89 -2.78
N GLY A 22 -17.96 -40.40 -4.00
CA GLY A 22 -19.22 -40.23 -4.73
C GLY A 22 -20.31 -41.30 -4.61
N LEU A 23 -21.08 -41.39 -5.72
CA LEU A 23 -22.26 -42.23 -6.05
C LEU A 23 -23.60 -41.70 -5.47
N THR A 24 -24.73 -41.59 -6.19
CA THR A 24 -25.31 -42.35 -7.30
C THR A 24 -26.26 -41.48 -8.15
N ALA A 25 -26.53 -41.92 -9.38
CA ALA A 25 -27.45 -41.29 -10.34
C ALA A 25 -28.93 -41.54 -10.01
N ASN A 26 -29.80 -40.57 -10.30
CA ASN A 26 -31.21 -40.85 -10.59
C ASN A 26 -31.79 -39.79 -11.54
N THR A 27 -32.39 -40.26 -12.64
CA THR A 27 -33.07 -39.48 -13.67
C THR A 27 -34.55 -39.39 -13.31
N ASP A 28 -35.15 -38.20 -13.40
CA ASP A 28 -36.38 -37.95 -14.19
C ASP A 28 -37.11 -36.62 -13.83
N HIS A 29 -37.31 -35.83 -14.89
CA HIS A 29 -38.44 -34.91 -15.17
C HIS A 29 -38.93 -33.92 -14.10
N HIS A 30 -38.48 -32.66 -14.16
CA HIS A 30 -39.28 -31.46 -14.47
C HIS A 30 -38.37 -30.23 -14.39
N ALA A 31 -38.27 -29.45 -15.46
CA ALA A 31 -37.55 -28.19 -15.45
C ALA A 31 -38.33 -27.14 -14.63
N PRO A 32 -37.66 -26.43 -13.73
CA PRO A 32 -37.77 -24.98 -13.69
C PRO A 32 -36.47 -24.41 -14.23
N THR A 33 -36.60 -23.68 -15.33
CA THR A 33 -35.59 -22.73 -15.80
C THR A 33 -35.34 -21.73 -14.67
N ILE A 34 -34.33 -21.99 -13.84
CA ILE A 34 -33.75 -20.95 -13.00
C ILE A 34 -32.87 -20.14 -13.92
N THR A 35 -33.39 -18.99 -14.32
CA THR A 35 -32.59 -17.90 -14.85
C THR A 35 -31.57 -17.51 -13.79
N GLU A 36 -30.37 -18.08 -13.88
CA GLU A 36 -29.19 -17.60 -13.18
C GLU A 36 -28.79 -16.28 -13.83
N GLN A 37 -29.48 -15.23 -13.42
CA GLN A 37 -29.06 -13.87 -13.67
C GLN A 37 -27.87 -13.64 -12.74
N ALA A 38 -26.67 -13.99 -13.23
CA ALA A 38 -25.42 -13.57 -12.65
C ALA A 38 -25.43 -12.04 -12.62
N ASN A 39 -25.79 -11.50 -11.46
CA ASN A 39 -25.68 -10.09 -11.14
C ASN A 39 -24.18 -9.74 -11.28
N PRO A 40 -23.79 -8.82 -12.18
CA PRO A 40 -22.39 -8.44 -12.29
C PRO A 40 -22.00 -7.83 -10.95
N THR A 41 -20.93 -8.37 -10.36
CA THR A 41 -20.27 -7.79 -9.19
C THR A 41 -20.03 -6.31 -9.47
N GLU A 42 -20.84 -5.45 -8.88
CA GLU A 42 -20.73 -4.00 -9.01
C GLU A 42 -19.43 -3.60 -8.30
N THR A 43 -18.37 -3.46 -9.11
CA THR A 43 -17.05 -2.96 -8.72
C THR A 43 -17.26 -1.68 -7.91
N GLU A 44 -17.00 -1.76 -6.60
CA GLU A 44 -17.12 -0.63 -5.70
C GLU A 44 -16.21 0.49 -6.20
N LYS A 45 -16.80 1.54 -6.77
CA LYS A 45 -16.06 2.63 -7.42
C LYS A 45 -15.29 3.43 -6.36
N THR A 46 -14.06 3.04 -6.04
CA THR A 46 -13.19 3.78 -5.11
C THR A 46 -13.07 5.24 -5.54
N GLN A 47 -13.33 6.17 -4.63
CA GLN A 47 -13.24 7.60 -4.92
C GLN A 47 -11.92 8.14 -4.40
N TYR A 48 -11.16 8.83 -5.26
CA TYR A 48 -9.90 9.47 -4.91
C TYR A 48 -10.09 10.95 -4.58
N VAL A 49 -9.34 11.46 -3.61
CA VAL A 49 -9.25 12.88 -3.26
C VAL A 49 -7.81 13.36 -3.44
N SER A 50 -7.64 14.46 -4.17
CA SER A 50 -6.33 15.08 -4.34
C SER A 50 -5.93 15.80 -3.06
N LEU A 51 -4.67 15.60 -2.67
CA LEU A 51 -3.98 16.35 -1.60
C LEU A 51 -3.25 17.58 -2.15
N GLY A 52 -3.22 17.77 -3.47
CA GLY A 52 -2.49 18.83 -4.15
C GLY A 52 -1.15 18.38 -4.74
N LYS A 53 -0.36 19.37 -5.17
CA LYS A 53 0.99 19.15 -5.71
C LYS A 53 2.02 19.00 -4.59
N TYR A 54 2.84 17.98 -4.70
CA TYR A 54 3.95 17.67 -3.80
C TYR A 54 5.28 17.67 -4.56
N THR A 55 6.34 18.05 -3.85
CA THR A 55 7.71 17.75 -4.28
C THR A 55 8.01 16.31 -3.91
N ILE A 56 8.26 15.47 -4.91
CA ILE A 56 8.59 14.06 -4.75
C ILE A 56 10.08 13.89 -4.99
N THR A 57 10.78 13.34 -4.00
CA THR A 57 12.17 12.92 -4.12
C THR A 57 12.29 11.41 -3.95
N ALA A 58 13.53 10.91 -4.03
CA ALA A 58 13.85 9.53 -3.77
C ALA A 58 15.00 9.43 -2.76
N TYR A 59 14.93 8.40 -1.92
CA TYR A 59 15.99 8.03 -1.00
C TYR A 59 16.29 6.54 -1.09
N CYS A 60 17.39 6.13 -0.48
CA CYS A 60 17.83 4.74 -0.47
C CYS A 60 18.48 4.44 0.89
N PRO A 61 18.81 3.18 1.23
CA PRO A 61 19.24 2.83 2.58
C PRO A 61 20.64 3.32 2.94
N CYS A 62 21.42 3.81 1.96
CA CYS A 62 22.81 4.22 2.17
C CYS A 62 22.93 5.41 3.13
N ALA A 63 24.10 5.54 3.75
CA ALA A 63 24.33 6.61 4.72
C ALA A 63 24.32 8.03 4.15
N LYS A 64 24.47 8.22 2.83
CA LYS A 64 24.29 9.54 2.21
C LYS A 64 22.85 10.04 2.33
N CYS A 65 21.89 9.13 2.23
CA CYS A 65 20.47 9.42 2.32
C CYS A 65 19.95 9.31 3.76
N CYS A 66 20.38 8.27 4.50
CA CYS A 66 19.87 7.96 5.83
C CYS A 66 20.77 8.41 7.00
N GLY A 67 21.91 9.06 6.72
CA GLY A 67 22.87 9.46 7.75
C GLY A 67 23.33 8.29 8.61
N ALA A 68 23.33 8.46 9.93
CA ALA A 68 23.73 7.43 10.89
C ALA A 68 22.91 6.14 10.79
N TYR A 69 21.63 6.21 10.40
CA TYR A 69 20.78 5.03 10.19
C TYR A 69 21.29 4.15 9.05
N GLY A 70 21.98 4.72 8.06
CA GLY A 70 22.59 3.96 6.96
C GLY A 70 23.95 3.34 7.28
N MET A 71 24.50 3.52 8.49
CA MET A 71 25.85 3.03 8.85
C MET A 71 25.84 1.69 9.59
N HIS A 72 24.81 1.40 10.38
CA HIS A 72 24.76 0.21 11.24
C HIS A 72 23.38 -0.45 11.15
N ARG A 73 23.07 -1.04 9.99
CA ARG A 73 21.81 -1.76 9.77
C ARG A 73 21.91 -3.16 10.39
N PRO A 74 20.81 -3.68 10.97
CA PRO A 74 20.71 -5.10 11.27
C PRO A 74 20.81 -5.91 9.97
N ILE A 75 21.25 -7.15 10.10
CA ILE A 75 21.35 -8.10 8.99
C ILE A 75 20.42 -9.28 9.24
N ASP A 76 19.85 -9.82 8.16
CA ASP A 76 19.07 -11.06 8.20
C ASP A 76 19.98 -12.30 8.32
N SER A 77 19.38 -13.49 8.32
CA SER A 77 20.10 -14.77 8.37
C SER A 77 20.98 -15.03 7.13
N ASP A 78 20.66 -14.39 6.01
CA ASP A 78 21.34 -14.56 4.73
C ASP A 78 22.45 -13.51 4.53
N GLY A 79 22.60 -12.59 5.49
CA GLY A 79 23.61 -11.53 5.50
C GLY A 79 23.20 -10.25 4.78
N ASN A 80 21.94 -10.10 4.39
CA ASN A 80 21.43 -8.88 3.75
C ASN A 80 21.08 -7.83 4.81
N GLN A 81 21.23 -6.55 4.47
CA GLN A 81 20.85 -5.46 5.35
C GLN A 81 19.33 -5.31 5.41
N ILE A 82 18.79 -5.20 6.62
CA ILE A 82 17.36 -4.93 6.84
C ILE A 82 17.17 -3.42 7.05
N VAL A 83 16.24 -2.85 6.30
CA VAL A 83 15.99 -1.41 6.27
C VAL A 83 14.69 -1.10 7.01
N TYR A 84 14.75 -0.82 8.31
CA TYR A 84 13.57 -0.39 9.05
C TYR A 84 13.24 1.09 8.81
N THR A 85 11.94 1.35 8.65
CA THR A 85 11.31 2.68 8.57
C THR A 85 10.91 3.20 9.95
N ALA A 86 10.55 4.48 10.05
CA ALA A 86 10.07 5.08 11.29
C ALA A 86 8.77 4.45 11.85
N SER A 87 7.97 3.75 11.04
CA SER A 87 6.82 2.96 11.50
C SER A 87 7.19 1.59 12.08
N GLY A 88 8.44 1.15 11.89
CA GLY A 88 8.90 -0.20 12.23
C GLY A 88 8.74 -1.23 11.11
N ALA A 89 8.05 -0.90 10.01
CA ALA A 89 8.02 -1.75 8.81
C ALA A 89 9.37 -1.76 8.09
N GLU A 90 9.66 -2.84 7.36
CA GLU A 90 10.76 -2.87 6.41
C GLU A 90 10.45 -2.01 5.18
N ALA A 91 11.43 -1.25 4.71
CA ALA A 91 11.33 -0.42 3.53
C ALA A 91 11.38 -1.29 2.27
N ILE A 92 10.37 -1.16 1.42
CA ILE A 92 10.22 -1.96 0.20
C ILE A 92 10.09 -1.01 -0.99
N GLN A 93 10.95 -1.17 -1.99
CA GLN A 93 10.89 -0.36 -3.20
C GLN A 93 9.55 -0.56 -3.91
N GLY A 94 8.96 0.53 -4.40
CA GLY A 94 7.62 0.50 -5.01
C GLY A 94 6.47 0.40 -4.00
N VAL A 95 6.74 0.42 -2.69
CA VAL A 95 5.73 0.44 -1.64
C VAL A 95 5.98 1.60 -0.69
N THR A 96 7.17 1.69 -0.11
CA THR A 96 7.44 2.59 1.01
C THR A 96 7.66 4.04 0.58
N VAL A 97 7.03 4.96 1.30
CA VAL A 97 7.36 6.40 1.24
C VAL A 97 7.55 7.00 2.62
N ALA A 98 8.41 8.02 2.69
CA ALA A 98 8.46 8.97 3.78
C ALA A 98 7.54 10.16 3.49
N ALA A 99 6.81 10.63 4.51
CA ALA A 99 5.93 11.79 4.43
C ALA A 99 6.00 12.64 5.70
N ASP A 100 5.38 13.82 5.69
CA ASP A 100 5.15 14.61 6.91
C ASP A 100 4.29 13.81 7.92
N SER A 101 4.45 14.13 9.21
CA SER A 101 3.60 13.67 10.30
C SER A 101 2.11 13.93 10.12
N ASP A 102 1.72 14.95 9.34
CA ASP A 102 0.32 15.26 9.05
C ASP A 102 -0.36 14.17 8.21
N ILE A 103 0.41 13.33 7.50
CA ILE A 103 -0.10 12.15 6.80
C ILE A 103 0.18 10.91 7.67
N PRO A 104 -0.86 10.28 8.27
CA PRO A 104 -0.66 9.14 9.16
C PRO A 104 0.07 7.96 8.51
N TYR A 105 0.80 7.19 9.32
CA TYR A 105 1.34 5.92 8.85
C TYR A 105 0.22 5.00 8.33
N GLY A 106 0.52 4.19 7.32
CA GLY A 106 -0.42 3.29 6.69
C GLY A 106 -1.33 3.96 5.64
N THR A 107 -1.29 5.29 5.50
CA THR A 107 -2.02 5.97 4.42
C THR A 107 -1.47 5.52 3.06
N THR A 108 -2.36 5.09 2.16
CA THR A 108 -2.01 4.83 0.76
C THR A 108 -2.07 6.12 -0.04
N LEU A 109 -0.93 6.54 -0.59
CA LEU A 109 -0.79 7.65 -1.52
C LEU A 109 -0.72 7.13 -2.94
N TYR A 110 -1.41 7.79 -3.85
CA TYR A 110 -1.36 7.50 -5.28
C TYR A 110 -0.58 8.60 -5.98
N ILE A 111 0.47 8.20 -6.70
CA ILE A 111 1.37 9.08 -7.47
C ILE A 111 1.54 8.43 -8.84
N ASP A 112 1.10 9.11 -9.90
CA ASP A 112 1.03 8.55 -11.27
C ASP A 112 0.34 7.17 -11.31
N ASP A 113 -0.84 7.07 -10.68
CA ASP A 113 -1.63 5.83 -10.57
C ASP A 113 -0.94 4.68 -9.83
N HIS A 114 0.24 4.90 -9.24
CA HIS A 114 0.96 3.90 -8.46
C HIS A 114 0.70 4.09 -6.95
N PRO A 115 0.27 3.04 -6.23
CA PRO A 115 0.06 3.10 -4.79
C PRO A 115 1.37 2.98 -4.00
N TYR A 116 1.53 3.86 -3.02
CA TYR A 116 2.60 3.84 -2.02
C TYR A 116 2.02 3.93 -0.61
N ILE A 117 2.66 3.30 0.36
CA ILE A 117 2.26 3.31 1.76
C ILE A 117 3.20 4.22 2.55
N VAL A 118 2.61 5.17 3.28
CA VAL A 118 3.34 6.00 4.23
C VAL A 118 3.82 5.16 5.40
N GLN A 119 5.12 4.85 5.43
CA GLN A 119 5.73 4.04 6.49
C GLN A 119 6.93 4.72 7.15
N ASP A 120 7.50 5.76 6.51
CA ASP A 120 8.74 6.36 6.98
C ASP A 120 8.63 7.86 7.26
N ARG A 121 9.65 8.41 7.93
CA ARG A 121 9.79 9.84 8.26
C ARG A 121 11.23 10.27 8.02
N GLY A 122 11.41 11.48 7.51
CA GLY A 122 12.71 12.11 7.37
C GLY A 122 12.72 13.50 7.96
N GLY A 123 13.86 13.92 8.52
CA GLY A 123 13.99 15.26 9.14
C GLY A 123 13.66 16.41 8.16
N GLY A 124 13.98 16.25 6.87
CA GLY A 124 13.67 17.21 5.81
C GLY A 124 12.36 16.93 5.05
N ILE A 125 11.59 15.90 5.43
CA ILE A 125 10.32 15.56 4.78
C ILE A 125 9.20 16.25 5.56
N LYS A 126 8.88 17.47 5.13
CA LYS A 126 7.92 18.37 5.78
C LYS A 126 6.96 19.01 4.78
N GLY A 127 5.71 19.21 5.21
CA GLY A 127 4.63 19.76 4.39
C GLY A 127 4.39 18.93 3.12
N ASN A 128 4.33 19.60 1.97
CA ASN A 128 4.05 18.96 0.68
C ASN A 128 5.30 18.29 0.06
N ARG A 129 5.95 17.41 0.83
CA ARG A 129 7.12 16.64 0.39
C ARG A 129 6.94 15.16 0.68
N ILE A 130 7.23 14.33 -0.31
CA ILE A 130 7.27 12.86 -0.21
C ILE A 130 8.65 12.39 -0.65
N ASP A 131 9.19 11.38 0.04
CA ASP A 131 10.43 10.69 -0.38
C ASP A 131 10.11 9.23 -0.68
N ILE A 132 10.28 8.80 -1.93
CA ILE A 132 10.05 7.41 -2.34
C ILE A 132 11.29 6.58 -2.04
N TYR A 133 11.09 5.42 -1.43
CA TYR A 133 12.18 4.48 -1.16
C TYR A 133 12.60 3.72 -2.42
N PHE A 134 13.91 3.64 -2.63
CA PHE A 134 14.59 2.83 -3.64
C PHE A 134 15.68 1.99 -3.00
N ASP A 135 15.88 0.77 -3.51
CA ASP A 135 16.91 -0.15 -3.02
C ASP A 135 18.32 0.35 -3.36
N ARG A 136 18.47 0.99 -4.52
CA ARG A 136 19.76 1.45 -5.04
C ARG A 136 19.86 2.96 -5.09
N HIS A 137 20.99 3.47 -4.62
CA HIS A 137 21.28 4.90 -4.64
C HIS A 137 21.24 5.50 -6.05
N GLN A 138 21.73 4.77 -7.06
CA GLN A 138 21.73 5.27 -8.43
C GLN A 138 20.31 5.41 -8.98
N ASP A 139 19.39 4.53 -8.60
CA ASP A 139 17.99 4.58 -9.07
C ASP A 139 17.26 5.77 -8.43
N ALA A 140 17.54 6.06 -7.16
CA ALA A 140 17.06 7.27 -6.50
C ALA A 140 17.58 8.55 -7.19
N LEU A 141 18.86 8.58 -7.57
CA LEU A 141 19.43 9.71 -8.32
C LEU A 141 18.81 9.85 -9.71
N ASN A 142 18.56 8.74 -10.40
CA ASN A 142 17.93 8.73 -11.72
C ASN A 142 16.47 9.19 -11.66
N TYR A 143 15.75 8.86 -10.59
CA TYR A 143 14.39 9.35 -10.35
C TYR A 143 14.37 10.88 -10.21
N GLY A 144 15.33 11.43 -9.46
CA GLY A 144 15.52 12.88 -9.31
C GLY A 144 14.42 13.55 -8.48
N VAL A 145 14.24 14.85 -8.71
CA VAL A 145 13.19 15.66 -8.05
C VAL A 145 12.07 15.91 -9.03
N GLN A 146 10.84 15.62 -8.62
CA GLN A 146 9.66 15.77 -9.47
C GLN A 146 8.57 16.52 -8.69
N VAL A 147 7.69 17.22 -9.41
CA VAL A 147 6.49 17.83 -8.83
C VAL A 147 5.28 17.11 -9.40
N LYS A 148 4.53 16.42 -8.53
CA LYS A 148 3.39 15.58 -8.92
C LYS A 148 2.17 15.87 -8.06
N GLU A 149 1.01 15.60 -8.63
CA GLU A 149 -0.24 15.55 -7.89
C GLU A 149 -0.28 14.27 -7.05
N VAL A 150 -0.71 14.37 -5.79
CA VAL A 150 -0.83 13.23 -4.88
C VAL A 150 -2.28 13.03 -4.51
N TRP A 151 -2.73 11.77 -4.49
CA TRP A 151 -4.10 11.41 -4.17
C TRP A 151 -4.17 10.42 -3.02
N VAL A 152 -5.31 10.39 -2.33
CA VAL A 152 -5.66 9.38 -1.34
C VAL A 152 -7.01 8.77 -1.67
N GLU A 153 -7.22 7.53 -1.29
CA GLU A 153 -8.54 6.91 -1.34
C GLU A 153 -9.43 7.44 -0.21
N MET A 154 -10.64 7.84 -0.59
CA MET A 154 -11.72 8.04 0.36
C MET A 154 -12.39 6.69 0.58
N ALA A 155 -12.23 6.12 1.77
CA ALA A 155 -13.15 5.09 2.21
C ALA A 155 -14.55 5.70 2.24
N ARG A 156 -15.51 5.10 1.52
CA ARG A 156 -16.92 5.46 1.72
C ARG A 156 -17.28 4.98 3.11
N ASP A 157 -17.55 5.91 4.02
CA ASP A 157 -18.18 5.57 5.28
C ASP A 157 -19.48 4.81 4.98
N TYR A 158 -19.55 3.55 5.41
CA TYR A 158 -20.73 2.71 5.26
C TYR A 158 -21.75 3.17 6.32
N ASP A 159 -22.70 4.01 5.91
CA ASP A 159 -23.81 4.48 6.74
C ASP A 159 -25.01 3.53 6.58
N ASN A 160 -25.24 2.68 7.60
CA ASN A 160 -26.53 2.52 8.29
C ASN A 160 -26.38 1.65 9.56
#